data_AF-A0A7S0SM13-F1
#
_entry.id   AF-A0A7S0SM13-F1
#
_cell.length_a   1.000
_cell.length_b   1.000
_cell.length_c   1.000
_cell.angle_alpha   90.00
_cell.angle_beta   90.00
_cell.angle_gamma   90.00
#
_symmetry.space_group_name_H-M   'P 1'
#
loop_
_entity.id
_entity.type
_entity.pdbx_description
1 polymer ?
#
loop_
_entity_poly.entity_id
_entity_poly.type
_entity_poly.pdbx_seq_one_letter_code
_entity_poly.pdbx_strand_id
1 'polypeptide(L)'
;MAAGPSALRRAHMPLLERMVAAGRAAAIEASTGPTGDSGDGGRGDDASRTFRFGFHAVPSMAQLHLHVISQDLRGGGMKNRRHWNSFATDFFRDASDVARELSAQDSGSGGGRGYGGGSSG
;
A
#
# COMPACT_ATOMS: atom_id res chain seq x y z
N MET A 1 -16.02 -9.13 4.18
CA MET A 1 -14.61 -8.71 4.40
C MET A 1 -14.37 -7.40 3.69
N ALA A 2 -13.52 -6.51 4.23
CA ALA A 2 -13.17 -5.25 3.59
C ALA A 2 -12.44 -5.50 2.26
N ALA A 3 -12.82 -4.80 1.20
CA ALA A 3 -12.49 -5.19 -0.17
C ALA A 3 -11.06 -4.82 -0.63
N GLY A 4 -10.37 -3.95 0.13
CA GLY A 4 -8.93 -3.67 -0.03
C GLY A 4 -8.52 -3.21 -1.43
N PRO A 5 -7.23 -3.35 -1.80
CA PRO A 5 -6.76 -3.00 -3.14
C PRO A 5 -7.38 -3.87 -4.24
N SER A 6 -7.85 -5.09 -3.92
CA SER A 6 -8.51 -6.00 -4.87
C SER A 6 -9.83 -5.46 -5.46
N ALA A 7 -10.44 -4.48 -4.80
CA ALA A 7 -11.65 -3.80 -5.29
C ALA A 7 -11.35 -2.69 -6.30
N LEU A 8 -10.09 -2.27 -6.43
CA LEU A 8 -9.71 -1.25 -7.39
C LEU A 8 -9.88 -1.76 -8.83
N ARG A 9 -10.16 -0.82 -9.72
CA ARG A 9 -10.42 -1.04 -11.14
C ARG A 9 -9.71 0.07 -11.90
N ARG A 10 -9.52 -0.08 -13.20
CA ARG A 10 -8.92 0.96 -14.06
C ARG A 10 -9.57 2.34 -13.87
N ALA A 11 -10.90 2.40 -13.71
CA ALA A 11 -11.62 3.66 -13.44
C ALA A 11 -11.19 4.38 -12.14
N HIS A 12 -10.57 3.66 -11.20
CA HIS A 12 -10.03 4.20 -9.96
C HIS A 12 -8.58 4.68 -10.07
N MET A 13 -7.95 4.62 -11.26
CA MET A 13 -6.57 5.09 -11.45
C MET A 13 -6.35 6.53 -10.97
N PRO A 14 -7.24 7.51 -11.28
CA PRO A 14 -7.04 8.89 -10.80
C PRO A 14 -7.08 9.00 -9.26
N LEU A 15 -7.86 8.14 -8.59
CA LEU A 15 -7.86 8.08 -7.13
C LEU A 15 -6.52 7.54 -6.61
N LEU A 16 -6.03 6.44 -7.18
CA LEU A 16 -4.75 5.83 -6.80
C LEU A 16 -3.58 6.80 -6.97
N GLU A 17 -3.50 7.48 -8.10
CA GLU A 17 -2.48 8.49 -8.38
C GLU A 17 -2.50 9.63 -7.36
N ARG A 18 -3.70 10.13 -7.01
CA ARG A 18 -3.85 11.16 -5.97
C ARG A 18 -3.41 10.67 -4.59
N MET A 19 -3.73 9.44 -4.22
CA MET A 19 -3.28 8.87 -2.95
C MET A 19 -1.76 8.78 -2.90
N VAL A 20 -1.12 8.31 -3.98
CA VAL A 20 0.34 8.22 -4.07
C VAL A 20 0.99 9.60 -4.04
N ALA A 21 0.43 10.59 -4.75
CA ALA A 21 0.93 11.95 -4.72
C ALA A 21 0.87 12.55 -3.31
N ALA A 22 -0.27 12.39 -2.61
CA ALA A 22 -0.42 12.82 -1.22
C ALA A 22 0.55 12.09 -0.29
N GLY A 23 0.74 10.77 -0.49
CA GLY A 23 1.70 9.98 0.28
C GLY A 23 3.13 10.47 0.11
N ARG A 24 3.55 10.78 -1.13
CA ARG A 24 4.88 11.35 -1.43
C ARG A 24 5.09 12.70 -0.77
N ALA A 25 4.08 13.58 -0.80
CA ALA A 25 4.15 14.86 -0.10
C ALA A 25 4.35 14.66 1.42
N ALA A 26 3.57 13.75 2.03
CA ALA A 26 3.71 13.41 3.44
C ALA A 26 5.09 12.79 3.77
N ALA A 27 5.66 11.98 2.88
CA ALA A 27 7.00 11.42 3.05
C ALA A 27 8.10 12.49 3.01
N ILE A 28 7.97 13.48 2.12
CA ILE A 28 8.87 14.64 2.07
C ILE A 28 8.80 15.40 3.39
N GLU A 29 7.59 15.76 3.83
CA GLU A 29 7.38 16.46 5.09
C GLU A 29 7.97 15.69 6.29
N ALA A 30 7.78 14.37 6.31
CA ALA A 30 8.35 13.50 7.35
C ALA A 30 9.87 13.37 7.29
N SER A 31 10.48 13.58 6.12
CA SER A 31 11.93 13.57 5.93
C SER A 31 12.61 14.92 6.23
N THR A 32 11.85 16.02 6.20
CA THR A 32 12.38 17.37 6.44
C THR A 32 11.98 17.97 7.79
N GLY A 33 11.21 17.24 8.61
CA GLY A 33 10.80 17.69 9.94
C GLY A 33 11.98 17.76 10.92
N PRO A 34 11.92 18.62 11.96
CA PRO A 34 12.96 18.65 12.99
C PRO A 34 13.02 17.30 13.69
N THR A 35 14.23 16.73 13.80
CA THR A 35 14.51 15.58 14.63
C THR A 35 14.14 15.93 16.07
N GLY A 36 12.93 15.57 16.49
CA GLY A 36 12.44 15.83 17.83
C GLY A 36 13.34 15.16 18.87
N ASP A 37 13.69 15.94 19.90
CA ASP A 37 14.45 15.68 21.14
C ASP A 37 13.94 14.48 21.98
N SER A 38 13.84 13.30 21.37
CA SER A 38 13.65 12.04 22.10
C SER A 38 15.02 11.40 22.21
N GLY A 39 15.60 11.44 23.42
CA GLY A 39 16.94 10.97 23.79
C GLY A 39 17.20 9.47 23.63
N ASP A 40 17.02 8.95 22.43
CA ASP A 40 17.64 7.73 21.93
C ASP A 40 18.77 8.19 20.99
N GLY A 41 20.01 7.75 21.25
CA GLY A 41 21.23 8.17 20.56
C GLY A 41 21.33 7.72 19.10
N GLY A 42 20.35 8.09 18.27
CA GLY A 42 20.28 7.82 16.85
C GLY A 42 21.32 8.61 16.05
N ARG A 43 22.58 8.15 16.09
CA ARG A 43 23.48 8.35 14.96
C ARG A 43 22.96 7.48 13.81
N GLY A 44 22.24 8.08 12.87
CA GLY A 44 21.79 7.41 11.66
C GLY A 44 21.16 8.38 10.66
N ASP A 45 22.00 8.92 9.77
CA ASP A 45 21.66 9.24 8.37
C ASP A 45 20.26 9.79 8.07
N ASP A 46 19.99 10.96 8.64
CA ASP A 46 18.74 11.73 8.53
C ASP A 46 18.40 12.25 7.10
N ALA A 47 19.21 11.93 6.09
CA ALA A 47 19.04 12.41 4.72
C ALA A 47 18.59 11.33 3.72
N SER A 48 18.47 10.04 4.13
CA SER A 48 18.27 8.93 3.16
C SER A 48 17.13 7.97 3.49
N ARG A 49 16.17 8.37 4.33
CA ARG A 49 15.00 7.53 4.67
C ARG A 49 14.20 7.20 3.41
N THR A 50 14.29 5.96 2.96
CA THR A 50 13.50 5.48 1.83
C THR A 50 12.12 5.07 2.32
N PHE A 51 11.09 5.57 1.64
CA PHE A 51 9.69 5.27 1.96
C PHE A 51 9.07 4.32 0.92
N ARG A 52 8.17 3.46 1.39
CA ARG A 52 7.27 2.65 0.56
C ARG A 52 5.85 3.18 0.68
N PHE A 53 5.11 3.02 -0.41
CA PHE A 53 3.73 3.46 -0.55
C PHE A 53 2.89 2.27 -1.00
N GLY A 54 1.92 1.85 -0.20
CA GLY A 54 1.19 0.62 -0.52
C GLY A 54 0.02 0.32 0.39
N PHE A 55 -0.54 -0.87 0.19
CA PHE A 55 -1.76 -1.33 0.85
C PHE A 55 -1.53 -2.69 1.51
N HIS A 56 -2.28 -3.01 2.56
CA HIS A 56 -2.40 -4.39 2.99
C HIS A 56 -3.25 -5.20 2.00
N ALA A 57 -2.79 -6.40 1.63
CA ALA A 57 -3.54 -7.32 0.78
C ALA A 57 -4.91 -7.67 1.36
N VAL A 58 -4.97 -7.89 2.68
CA VAL A 58 -6.22 -8.03 3.45
C VAL A 58 -6.28 -6.91 4.49
N PRO A 59 -7.08 -5.86 4.26
CA PRO A 59 -7.10 -4.70 5.15
C PRO A 59 -7.84 -4.99 6.46
N SER A 60 -7.39 -4.35 7.54
CA SER A 60 -8.07 -4.36 8.85
C SER A 60 -9.25 -3.39 8.93
N MET A 61 -9.31 -2.40 8.04
CA MET A 61 -10.33 -1.36 7.99
C MET A 61 -11.10 -1.41 6.66
N ALA A 62 -12.37 -1.00 6.69
CA ALA A 62 -13.25 -1.03 5.52
C ALA A 62 -12.84 -0.01 4.43
N GLN A 63 -12.40 1.18 4.86
CA GLN A 63 -11.96 2.24 3.95
C GLN A 63 -10.60 1.90 3.35
N LEU A 64 -10.45 2.18 2.06
CA LEU A 64 -9.15 2.11 1.39
C LEU A 64 -8.20 3.14 2.03
N HIS A 65 -7.04 2.68 2.46
CA HIS A 65 -6.01 3.52 3.07
C HIS A 65 -4.64 3.16 2.51
N LEU A 66 -3.92 4.17 2.03
CA LEU A 66 -2.54 4.03 1.58
C LEU A 66 -1.63 4.20 2.80
N HIS A 67 -0.73 3.25 2.99
CA HIS A 67 0.36 3.36 3.95
C HIS A 67 1.51 4.13 3.34
N VAL A 68 2.06 5.06 4.12
CA VAL A 68 3.36 5.69 3.91
C VAL A 68 4.25 5.18 5.02
N ILE A 69 5.29 4.43 4.69
CA ILE A 69 6.12 3.76 5.70
C ILE A 69 7.61 3.80 5.35
N SER A 70 8.44 4.12 6.32
CA SER A 70 9.90 4.07 6.19
C SER A 70 10.38 2.61 6.18
N GLN A 71 11.41 2.32 5.38
CA GLN A 71 11.89 0.94 5.21
C GLN A 71 12.69 0.39 6.39
N ASP A 72 13.11 1.23 7.33
CA ASP A 72 13.78 0.80 8.56
C ASP A 72 12.84 0.04 9.50
N LEU A 73 11.53 0.30 9.42
CA LEU A 73 10.48 -0.31 10.25
C LEU A 73 10.78 -0.23 11.76
N ARG A 74 11.46 0.83 12.22
CA ARG A 74 11.88 1.01 13.62
C ARG A 74 10.93 1.84 14.48
N GLY A 75 9.72 2.14 14.00
CA GLY A 75 8.75 2.94 14.75
C GLY A 75 8.14 2.22 15.95
N GLY A 76 7.82 2.97 17.02
CA GLY A 76 7.19 2.43 18.26
C GLY A 76 5.82 1.74 18.06
N GLY A 77 5.21 1.86 16.87
CA GLY A 77 4.02 1.11 16.48
C GLY A 77 4.28 -0.37 16.15
N MET A 78 5.52 -0.77 15.94
CA MET A 78 5.93 -2.16 15.64
C MET A 78 5.99 -3.02 16.91
N LYS A 79 4.83 -3.20 17.53
CA LYS A 79 4.68 -3.86 18.84
C LYS A 79 4.83 -5.39 18.81
N ASN A 80 4.63 -6.02 17.67
CA ASN A 80 4.65 -7.47 17.55
C ASN A 80 5.04 -7.93 16.14
N ARG A 81 5.36 -9.22 16.01
CA ARG A 81 5.73 -9.86 14.74
C ARG A 81 4.67 -9.70 13.65
N ARG A 82 3.38 -9.66 14.01
CA ARG A 82 2.29 -9.49 13.04
C ARG A 82 2.32 -8.11 12.40
N HIS A 83 2.55 -7.04 13.18
CA HIS A 83 2.69 -5.68 12.64
C HIS A 83 3.91 -5.58 11.72
N TRP A 84 5.05 -6.13 12.14
CA TRP A 84 6.24 -6.10 11.30
C TRP A 84 6.02 -6.86 9.98
N ASN A 85 5.48 -8.08 10.05
CA ASN A 85 5.19 -8.91 8.87
C ASN A 85 4.20 -8.24 7.90
N SER A 86 3.24 -7.45 8.40
CA SER A 86 2.25 -6.81 7.52
C SER A 86 2.85 -5.77 6.58
N PHE A 87 4.05 -5.26 6.89
CA PHE A 87 4.80 -4.32 6.05
C PHE A 87 6.02 -4.95 5.34
N ALA A 88 6.62 -5.96 5.96
CA ALA A 88 7.89 -6.55 5.50
C ALA A 88 7.75 -7.78 4.58
N THR A 89 6.52 -8.18 4.24
CA THR A 89 6.24 -9.34 3.38
C THR A 89 5.35 -8.94 2.21
N ASP A 90 5.06 -9.87 1.30
CA ASP A 90 4.12 -9.70 0.17
C ASP A 90 2.69 -9.37 0.61
N PHE A 91 2.40 -9.45 1.91
CA PHE A 91 1.18 -8.90 2.49
C PHE A 91 1.06 -7.39 2.26
N PHE A 92 2.19 -6.69 2.14
CA PHE A 92 2.25 -5.29 1.73
C PHE A 92 2.38 -5.18 0.22
N ARG A 93 1.36 -4.62 -0.42
CA ARG A 93 1.26 -4.45 -1.86
C ARG A 93 1.65 -3.05 -2.25
N ASP A 94 2.79 -2.90 -2.92
CA ASP A 94 3.27 -1.61 -3.41
C ASP A 94 2.28 -0.99 -4.41
N ALA A 95 2.04 0.31 -4.28
CA ALA A 95 1.09 1.04 -5.11
C ALA A 95 1.46 1.04 -6.59
N SER A 96 2.76 0.93 -6.91
CA SER A 96 3.24 0.77 -8.29
C SER A 96 2.78 -0.53 -8.92
N ASP A 97 2.71 -1.62 -8.16
CA ASP A 97 2.29 -2.92 -8.68
C ASP A 97 0.78 -2.96 -8.86
N VAL A 98 0.03 -2.37 -7.92
CA VAL A 98 -1.42 -2.15 -8.08
C VAL A 98 -1.68 -1.32 -9.34
N ALA A 99 -0.96 -0.22 -9.57
CA ALA A 99 -1.13 0.60 -10.77
C ALA A 99 -0.84 -0.17 -12.07
N ARG A 100 0.22 -1.01 -12.09
CA ARG A 100 0.54 -1.89 -13.23
C ARG A 100 -0.60 -2.87 -13.52
N GLU A 101 -1.14 -3.52 -12.48
CA GLU A 101 -2.26 -4.45 -12.59
C GLU A 101 -3.52 -3.76 -13.11
N LEU A 102 -3.87 -2.58 -12.60
CA LEU A 102 -5.01 -1.79 -13.09
C LEU A 102 -4.82 -1.34 -14.56
N SER A 103 -3.58 -1.08 -14.97
CA SER A 103 -3.26 -0.68 -16.34
C SER A 103 -3.42 -1.83 -17.33
N ALA A 104 -3.09 -3.06 -16.91
CA ALA A 104 -3.18 -4.27 -17.72
C ALA A 104 -4.63 -4.79 -17.91
N GLN A 105 -5.60 -4.34 -17.11
CA GLN A 105 -7.01 -4.74 -17.21
C GLN A 105 -7.69 -4.34 -18.55
N ASP A 106 -7.05 -3.51 -19.37
CA ASP A 106 -7.57 -3.04 -20.67
C ASP A 106 -7.36 -4.03 -21.82
N SER A 107 -6.54 -5.08 -21.62
CA SER A 107 -6.18 -6.01 -22.70
C SER A 107 -7.15 -7.18 -22.89
N GLY A 108 -8.22 -7.26 -22.09
CA GLY A 108 -9.19 -8.35 -22.22
C GLY A 108 -10.44 -8.20 -21.38
N SER A 109 -11.47 -7.55 -21.94
CA SER A 109 -12.86 -7.98 -21.73
C SER A 109 -13.83 -7.28 -22.68
N GLY A 110 -13.84 -7.73 -23.93
CA GLY A 110 -15.10 -7.98 -24.62
C GLY A 110 -15.45 -9.45 -24.34
N GLY A 111 -16.42 -9.71 -23.48
CA GLY A 111 -16.88 -11.08 -23.23
C GLY A 111 -17.43 -11.29 -21.83
N GLY A 112 -18.72 -10.97 -21.66
CA GLY A 112 -19.50 -11.56 -20.58
C GLY A 112 -19.44 -13.08 -20.70
N ARG A 113 -19.13 -13.77 -19.61
CA ARG A 113 -19.42 -15.18 -19.45
C ARG A 113 -20.30 -15.34 -18.22
N GLY A 114 -21.57 -15.58 -18.49
CA GLY A 114 -22.54 -16.04 -17.52
C GLY A 114 -22.13 -17.40 -16.97
N TYR A 115 -22.47 -17.60 -15.70
CA TYR A 115 -22.45 -18.90 -15.05
C TYR A 115 -23.63 -19.73 -15.61
N GLY A 116 -23.41 -20.37 -16.76
CA GLY A 116 -24.30 -21.39 -17.31
C GLY A 116 -23.98 -22.75 -16.68
N GLY A 117 -25.00 -23.39 -16.10
CA GLY A 117 -24.90 -24.71 -15.49
C GLY A 117 -24.58 -25.84 -16.47
N GLY A 118 -24.04 -26.93 -15.93
CA GLY A 118 -23.81 -28.19 -16.63
C GLY A 118 -23.97 -29.35 -15.67
N SER A 119 -25.11 -30.02 -15.79
CA SER A 119 -25.46 -31.29 -15.15
C SER A 119 -24.75 -32.47 -15.82
N SER A 120 -24.62 -33.55 -15.03
CA SER A 120 -24.61 -34.97 -15.41
C SER A 120 -23.42 -35.56 -16.17
N GLY A 121 -22.81 -36.53 -15.50
CA GLY A 121 -22.02 -37.66 -16.00
C GLY A 121 -21.86 -38.64 -14.85
#